data_AF-A0A561TU08-F1
#
_entry.id   AF-A0A561TU08-F1
#
_cell.length_a   1.000
_cell.length_b   1.000
_cell.length_c   1.000
_cell.angle_alpha   90.00
_cell.angle_beta   90.00
_cell.angle_gamma   90.00
#
_symmetry.space_group_name_H-M   'P 1'
#
loop_
_entity.id
_entity.type
_entity.pdbx_description
1 polymer ?
#
loop_
_entity_poly.entity_id
_entity_poly.type
_entity_poly.pdbx_seq_one_letter_code
_entity_poly.pdbx_strand_id
1 'polypeptide(L)'
;MITTTTPLPLALPADLIALQHALLAADRVVGDFALAVRDRRRAAFPEPHQAVQRCTWNGAEQAEFDARWAAYEQAGAALRAHPVLVRARVLGIEPRVLQALRRAALN
;
A
#
# COMPACT_ATOMS: atom_id res chain seq x y z
N MET A 1 -28.03 37.10 2.34
CA MET A 1 -27.59 35.95 3.14
C MET A 1 -26.29 35.44 2.53
N ILE A 2 -25.16 35.68 3.19
CA ILE A 2 -23.84 35.25 2.72
C ILE A 2 -23.62 33.88 3.35
N THR A 3 -23.71 32.82 2.55
CA THR A 3 -23.28 31.47 2.96
C THR A 3 -21.76 31.46 2.96
N THR A 4 -21.17 31.77 4.10
CA THR A 4 -19.75 31.51 4.37
C THR A 4 -19.55 30.01 4.41
N THR A 5 -19.19 29.43 3.27
CA THR A 5 -18.60 28.10 3.20
C THR A 5 -17.22 28.19 3.85
N THR A 6 -17.16 28.05 5.17
CA THR A 6 -15.89 27.89 5.88
C THR A 6 -15.22 26.62 5.34
N PRO A 7 -14.08 26.72 4.63
CA PRO A 7 -13.32 25.54 4.32
C PRO A 7 -12.74 25.09 5.65
N LEU A 8 -13.33 24.08 6.29
CA LEU A 8 -12.63 23.37 7.36
C LEU A 8 -11.43 22.73 6.69
N PRO A 9 -10.18 23.17 6.98
CA PRO A 9 -9.06 22.31 6.72
C PRO A 9 -9.20 21.22 7.78
N LEU A 10 -9.90 20.13 7.45
CA LEU A 10 -9.76 18.91 8.21
C LEU A 10 -8.32 18.46 7.94
N ALA A 11 -7.38 19.05 8.69
CA ALA A 11 -6.03 18.56 8.78
C ALA A 11 -6.16 17.09 9.14
N LEU A 12 -5.64 16.23 8.26
CA LEU A 12 -5.74 14.81 8.46
C LEU A 12 -4.98 14.46 9.75
N PRO A 13 -5.55 13.57 10.59
CA PRO A 13 -4.86 13.14 11.79
C PRO A 13 -3.49 12.55 11.48
N ALA A 14 -2.50 12.87 12.30
CA ALA A 14 -1.12 12.43 12.10
C ALA A 14 -0.97 10.91 12.18
N ASP A 15 -1.77 10.23 13.01
CA ASP A 15 -1.85 8.77 13.10
C ASP A 15 -2.42 8.15 11.81
N LEU A 16 -3.45 8.75 11.21
CA LEU A 16 -3.94 8.32 9.90
C LEU A 16 -2.88 8.46 8.79
N ILE A 17 -2.12 9.57 8.81
CA ILE A 17 -1.00 9.79 7.89
C ILE A 17 0.10 8.75 8.13
N ALA A 18 0.44 8.44 9.38
CA ALA A 18 1.41 7.42 9.73
C ALA A 18 0.99 6.02 9.23
N LEU A 19 -0.29 5.66 9.34
CA LEU A 19 -0.83 4.42 8.78
C LEU A 19 -0.71 4.38 7.24
N GLN A 20 -0.93 5.51 6.56
CA GLN A 20 -0.72 5.59 5.11
C GLN A 20 0.76 5.41 4.75
N HIS A 21 1.69 6.00 5.51
CA HIS A 21 3.13 5.77 5.30
C HIS A 21 3.52 4.31 5.54
N ALA A 22 2.99 3.68 6.58
CA ALA A 22 3.23 2.27 6.86
C ALA A 22 2.75 1.37 5.71
N LEU A 23 1.57 1.67 5.15
CA LEU A 23 1.05 0.95 3.97
C LEU A 23 1.95 1.14 2.75
N LEU A 24 2.37 2.38 2.45
CA LEU A 24 3.26 2.66 1.33
C LEU A 24 4.64 2.00 1.50
N ALA A 25 5.16 1.96 2.73
CA ALA A 25 6.41 1.27 3.02
C ALA A 25 6.28 -0.23 2.82
N ALA A 26 5.18 -0.85 3.28
CA ALA A 26 4.92 -2.26 3.07
C ALA A 26 4.75 -2.61 1.58
N ASP A 27 4.03 -1.77 0.83
CA ASP A 27 3.87 -1.91 -0.63
C ASP A 27 5.21 -1.89 -1.37
N ARG A 28 6.08 -0.92 -1.01
CA ARG A 28 7.44 -0.86 -1.55
C ARG A 28 8.23 -2.12 -1.21
N VAL A 29 8.20 -2.61 0.03
CA VAL A 29 8.93 -3.83 0.43
C VAL A 29 8.46 -5.06 -0.36
N VAL A 30 7.15 -5.20 -0.59
CA VAL A 30 6.59 -6.28 -1.42
C VAL A 30 7.09 -6.16 -2.87
N GLY A 31 7.00 -4.96 -3.45
CA GLY A 31 7.45 -4.69 -4.82
C GLY A 31 8.94 -4.94 -5.01
N ASP A 32 9.77 -4.42 -4.11
CA ASP A 32 11.22 -4.56 -4.14
C ASP A 32 11.63 -6.03 -4.06
N PHE A 33 10.97 -6.82 -3.21
CA PHE A 33 11.21 -8.26 -3.11
C PHE A 33 10.86 -8.99 -4.41
N ALA A 34 9.69 -8.73 -4.98
CA ALA A 34 9.27 -9.36 -6.23
C ALA A 34 10.23 -9.03 -7.39
N LEU A 35 10.70 -7.79 -7.48
CA LEU A 35 11.72 -7.37 -8.45
C LEU A 35 13.06 -8.08 -8.22
N ALA A 36 13.52 -8.16 -6.96
CA ALA A 36 14.75 -8.85 -6.63
C ALA A 36 14.69 -10.36 -6.95
N VAL A 37 13.56 -11.03 -6.69
CA VAL A 37 13.36 -12.43 -7.09
C VAL A 37 13.40 -12.56 -8.61
N ARG A 38 12.66 -11.71 -9.33
CA ARG A 38 12.65 -11.70 -10.81
C ARG A 38 14.06 -11.57 -11.37
N ASP A 39 14.85 -10.63 -10.85
CA ASP A 39 16.18 -10.34 -11.36
C ASP A 39 17.16 -11.49 -11.06
N ARG A 40 17.11 -12.06 -9.85
CA ARG A 40 17.86 -13.28 -9.50
C ARG A 40 17.50 -14.46 -10.40
N ARG A 41 16.20 -14.68 -10.63
CA ARG A 41 15.71 -15.77 -11.49
C ARG A 41 16.12 -15.58 -12.95
N ARG A 42 16.07 -14.36 -13.47
CA ARG A 42 16.56 -14.05 -14.82
C ARG A 42 18.06 -14.33 -14.96
N ALA A 43 18.86 -13.99 -13.94
CA ALA A 43 20.29 -14.29 -13.93
C ALA A 43 20.58 -15.80 -13.86
N ALA A 44 19.81 -16.55 -13.06
CA ALA A 44 19.96 -18.00 -12.91
C ALA A 44 19.48 -18.80 -14.14
N PHE A 45 18.52 -18.25 -14.89
CA PHE A 45 17.87 -18.90 -16.02
C PHE A 45 17.86 -17.98 -17.27
N PRO A 46 19.03 -17.78 -17.91
CA PRO A 46 19.19 -16.81 -18.99
C PRO A 46 18.52 -17.25 -20.31
N GLU A 47 18.36 -18.56 -20.53
CA GLU A 47 17.97 -19.08 -21.84
C GLU A 47 16.47 -18.90 -22.12
N PRO A 48 16.04 -18.64 -23.37
CA PRO A 48 14.63 -18.42 -23.70
C PRO A 48 13.71 -19.57 -23.28
N HIS A 49 14.16 -20.82 -23.46
CA HIS A 49 13.41 -22.03 -23.11
C HIS A 49 13.20 -22.21 -21.59
N GLN A 50 13.92 -21.44 -20.75
CA GLN A 50 13.82 -21.50 -19.29
C GLN A 50 12.76 -20.53 -18.73
N ALA A 51 11.78 -20.11 -19.54
CA ALA A 51 10.74 -19.17 -19.14
C ALA A 51 9.93 -19.67 -17.94
N VAL A 52 9.65 -20.98 -17.86
CA VAL A 52 8.92 -21.59 -16.75
C VAL A 52 9.70 -21.40 -15.44
N GLN A 53 11.01 -21.69 -15.43
CA GLN A 53 11.87 -21.57 -14.24
C GLN A 53 11.97 -20.13 -13.74
N ARG A 54 11.86 -19.13 -14.63
CA ARG A 54 11.80 -17.72 -14.25
C ARG A 54 10.49 -17.32 -13.57
N CYS A 55 9.39 -17.96 -13.98
CA CYS A 55 8.05 -17.68 -13.46
C CYS A 55 7.66 -18.55 -12.25
N THR A 56 8.40 -19.63 -11.97
CA THR A 56 8.13 -20.52 -10.85
C THR A 56 8.97 -20.14 -9.64
N TRP A 57 8.32 -19.59 -8.61
CA TRP A 57 8.94 -19.36 -7.32
C TRP A 57 9.15 -20.67 -6.57
N ASN A 58 10.22 -20.74 -5.78
CA ASN A 58 10.42 -21.86 -4.87
C ASN A 58 9.66 -21.61 -3.56
N GLY A 59 9.56 -22.64 -2.71
CA GLY A 59 8.82 -22.54 -1.45
C GLY A 59 9.34 -21.47 -0.49
N ALA A 60 10.65 -21.23 -0.47
CA ALA A 60 11.25 -20.19 0.39
C ALA A 60 10.93 -18.78 -0.11
N GLU A 61 11.03 -18.54 -1.42
CA GLU A 61 10.65 -17.26 -2.04
C GLU A 61 9.16 -16.97 -1.85
N GLN A 62 8.30 -18.00 -2.01
CA GLN A 62 6.86 -17.86 -1.79
C GLN A 62 6.55 -17.50 -0.33
N ALA A 63 7.08 -18.26 0.63
CA ALA A 63 6.87 -17.99 2.05
C ALA A 63 7.38 -16.58 2.46
N GLU A 64 8.50 -16.17 1.89
CA GLU A 64 9.09 -14.86 2.15
C GLU A 64 8.26 -13.70 1.56
N PHE A 65 7.66 -13.91 0.38
CA PHE A 65 6.68 -12.98 -0.18
C PHE A 65 5.40 -12.94 0.66
N ASP A 66 4.85 -14.10 1.02
CA ASP A 66 3.60 -14.20 1.79
C ASP A 66 3.72 -13.47 3.14
N ALA A 67 4.87 -13.55 3.80
CA ALA A 67 5.13 -12.80 5.03
C ALA A 67 5.08 -11.27 4.82
N ARG A 68 5.64 -10.77 3.70
CA ARG A 68 5.59 -9.34 3.34
C ARG A 68 4.18 -8.93 2.92
N TRP A 69 3.50 -9.78 2.17
CA TRP A 69 2.12 -9.57 1.75
C TRP A 69 1.18 -9.47 2.96
N ALA A 70 1.35 -10.35 3.95
CA ALA A 70 0.59 -10.29 5.20
C ALA A 70 0.81 -8.95 5.94
N ALA A 71 2.03 -8.42 5.96
CA ALA A 71 2.30 -7.11 6.55
C ALA A 71 1.62 -5.97 5.78
N TYR A 72 1.62 -6.02 4.45
CA TYR A 72 0.87 -5.09 3.60
C TYR A 72 -0.63 -5.14 3.87
N GLU A 73 -1.21 -6.35 3.95
CA GLU A 73 -2.63 -6.53 4.24
C GLU A 73 -3.00 -6.01 5.63
N GLN A 74 -2.17 -6.27 6.64
CA GLN A 74 -2.35 -5.75 8.00
C GLN A 74 -2.31 -4.21 8.02
N ALA A 75 -1.35 -3.59 7.34
CA ALA A 75 -1.27 -2.13 7.23
C ALA A 75 -2.52 -1.56 6.53
N GLY A 76 -2.97 -2.20 5.45
CA GLY A 76 -4.18 -1.80 4.73
C GLY A 76 -5.45 -1.97 5.57
N ALA A 77 -5.53 -3.03 6.38
CA ALA A 77 -6.63 -3.25 7.31
C ALA A 77 -6.67 -2.20 8.42
N ALA A 78 -5.53 -1.92 9.04
CA ALA A 78 -5.40 -0.87 10.07
C ALA A 78 -5.82 0.51 9.53
N LEU A 79 -5.38 0.84 8.30
CA LEU A 79 -5.79 2.06 7.63
C LEU A 79 -7.31 2.13 7.45
N ARG A 80 -7.92 1.10 6.83
CA ARG A 80 -9.36 1.06 6.57
C ARG A 80 -10.22 1.04 7.84
N ALA A 81 -9.70 0.50 8.93
CA ALA A 81 -10.37 0.47 10.24
C ALA A 81 -10.29 1.81 11.00
N HIS A 82 -9.48 2.76 10.52
CA HIS A 82 -9.29 4.03 11.21
C HIS A 82 -10.61 4.81 11.35
N PRO A 83 -10.94 5.36 12.54
CA PRO A 83 -12.23 6.01 12.79
C PRO A 83 -12.59 7.12 11.80
N VAL A 84 -11.60 7.88 11.33
CA VAL A 84 -11.82 8.91 10.29
C VAL A 84 -12.25 8.32 8.96
N LEU A 85 -11.66 7.21 8.50
CA LEU A 85 -12.09 6.57 7.26
C LEU A 85 -13.44 5.89 7.42
N VAL A 86 -13.70 5.26 8.57
CA VAL A 86 -15.02 4.71 8.90
C VAL A 86 -16.10 5.79 8.84
N ARG A 87 -15.86 6.93 9.50
CA ARG A 87 -16.78 8.08 9.47
C ARG A 87 -16.91 8.68 8.07
N ALA A 88 -15.81 8.81 7.34
CA ALA A 88 -15.82 9.33 5.97
C ALA A 88 -16.66 8.44 5.03
N ARG A 89 -16.65 7.12 5.24
CA ARG A 89 -17.49 6.18 4.50
C ARG A 89 -18.97 6.37 4.80
N VAL A 90 -19.33 6.48 6.09
CA VAL A 90 -20.71 6.77 6.52
C VAL A 90 -21.22 8.09 5.92
N LEU A 91 -20.34 9.09 5.80
CA LEU A 91 -20.66 10.39 5.23
C LEU A 91 -20.55 10.45 3.70
N GLY A 92 -20.16 9.37 3.01
CA GLY A 92 -20.01 9.33 1.55
C GLY A 92 -18.86 10.17 0.99
N ILE A 93 -17.89 10.57 1.82
CA ILE A 93 -16.75 11.42 1.44
C ILE A 93 -15.40 10.68 1.43
N GLU A 94 -15.40 9.37 1.66
CA GLU A 94 -14.19 8.52 1.71
C GLU A 94 -13.23 8.72 0.52
N PRO A 95 -13.67 8.78 -0.75
CA PRO A 95 -12.75 8.98 -1.88
C PRO A 95 -11.94 10.28 -1.78
N ARG A 96 -12.56 11.37 -1.30
CA ARG A 96 -11.88 12.67 -1.12
C ARG A 96 -10.88 12.61 0.03
N VAL A 97 -11.22 11.92 1.12
CA VAL A 97 -10.30 11.71 2.25
C VAL A 97 -9.10 10.86 1.83
N LEU A 98 -9.30 9.79 1.08
CA LEU A 98 -8.21 8.96 0.55
C LEU A 98 -7.32 9.71 -0.44
N GLN A 99 -7.89 10.65 -1.22
CA GLN A 99 -7.09 11.52 -2.10
C GLN A 99 -6.24 12.50 -1.29
N ALA A 100 -6.84 13.15 -0.29
CA ALA A 100 -6.12 14.07 0.60
C ALA A 100 -5.00 13.34 1.36
N LEU A 101 -5.28 12.12 1.82
CA LEU A 101 -4.33 11.28 2.54
C LEU A 101 -3.15 10.86 1.68
N ARG A 102 -3.40 10.46 0.42
CA ARG A 102 -2.33 10.18 -0.54
C ARG A 102 -1.46 11.40 -0.80
N ARG A 103 -2.04 12.60 -0.91
CA ARG A 103 -1.25 13.83 -1.07
C ARG A 103 -0.42 14.15 0.18
N ALA A 104 -1.00 13.98 1.36
CA ALA A 104 -0.31 14.25 2.62
C ALA A 104 0.87 13.31 2.85
N ALA A 105 0.78 12.04 2.42
CA ALA A 105 1.85 11.06 2.57
C ALA A 105 2.95 11.14 1.49
N LEU A 106 2.81 12.04 0.51
CA LEU A 106 3.82 12.29 -0.54
C LEU A 106 4.66 13.54 -0.29
N ASN A 107 4.23 14.40 0.64
CA ASN A 107 4.94 15.61 1.08
C ASN A 107 5.79 15.30 2.31
#